data_AF-A0A3S4CL15-F1
#
_entry.id   AF-A0A3S4CL15-F1
#
_cell.length_a   1.000
_cell.length_b   1.000
_cell.length_c   1.000
_cell.angle_alpha   90.00
_cell.angle_beta   90.00
_cell.angle_gamma   90.00
#
_symmetry.space_group_name_H-M   'P 1'
#
loop_
_entity.id
_entity.type
_entity.pdbx_description
1 polymer ?
#
loop_
_entity_poly.entity_id
_entity_poly.type
_entity_poly.pdbx_seq_one_letter_code
_entity_poly.pdbx_strand_id
1 'polypeptide(L)'
;MNGKIIGIGLLAAAVIAGGGMWYLQEYHFYDRLDPSAVAPTVMVDGAPLPLATTGVEAIDADSSPLRWRACFRLAEPLPAGAEPFAQPTPLAAPSWFGCFDYAQLTRDLESGAAAAYLSRPEIRPDVDRVIAVYPDGRAFGWHQMNDKTPERGVMD
;
A
#
# COMPACT_ATOMS: atom_id res chain seq x y z
N MET A 1 13.67 -2.68 -49.55
CA MET A 1 13.46 -2.98 -48.11
C MET A 1 12.25 -3.89 -47.97
N ASN A 2 12.38 -5.00 -47.24
CA ASN A 2 11.31 -5.99 -47.12
C ASN A 2 10.42 -5.61 -45.92
N GLY A 3 9.17 -5.19 -46.18
CA GLY A 3 8.25 -4.73 -45.13
C GLY A 3 8.05 -5.73 -43.98
N LYS A 4 8.26 -7.02 -44.25
CA LYS A 4 8.25 -8.08 -43.22
C LYS A 4 9.34 -7.90 -42.15
N ILE A 5 10.54 -7.47 -42.52
CA ILE A 5 11.66 -7.27 -41.58
C ILE A 5 11.34 -6.11 -40.64
N ILE A 6 10.80 -5.02 -41.19
CA ILE A 6 10.36 -3.85 -40.41
C ILE A 6 9.23 -4.26 -39.46
N GLY A 7 8.24 -5.01 -39.96
CA GLY A 7 7.12 -5.50 -39.15
C GLY A 7 7.58 -6.39 -37.98
N ILE A 8 8.51 -7.33 -38.22
CA ILE A 8 9.08 -8.17 -37.15
C ILE A 8 9.84 -7.33 -36.13
N GLY A 9 10.64 -6.36 -36.59
CA GLY A 9 11.38 -5.47 -35.69
C GLY A 9 10.47 -4.68 -34.76
N LEU A 10 9.35 -4.16 -35.28
CA LEU A 10 8.36 -3.43 -34.48
C LEU A 10 7.67 -4.33 -33.46
N LEU A 11 7.29 -5.56 -33.86
CA LEU A 11 6.67 -6.52 -32.93
C LEU A 11 7.64 -6.93 -31.82
N ALA A 12 8.90 -7.20 -32.15
CA ALA A 12 9.93 -7.53 -31.16
C ALA A 12 10.13 -6.39 -30.16
N ALA A 13 10.23 -5.14 -30.64
CA ALA A 13 10.35 -3.97 -29.78
C ALA A 13 9.14 -3.82 -28.84
N ALA A 14 7.91 -4.03 -29.35
CA ALA A 14 6.70 -3.97 -28.55
C ALA A 14 6.67 -5.04 -27.45
N VAL A 15 7.06 -6.28 -27.76
CA VAL A 15 7.13 -7.37 -26.76
C VAL A 15 8.19 -7.08 -25.70
N ILE A 16 9.38 -6.60 -26.10
CA ILE A 16 10.45 -6.26 -25.16
C ILE A 16 10.02 -5.12 -24.25
N ALA A 17 9.44 -4.05 -24.81
CA ALA A 17 8.98 -2.91 -24.02
C ALA A 17 7.84 -3.28 -23.07
N GLY A 18 6.85 -4.04 -23.55
CA GLY A 18 5.73 -4.51 -22.73
C GLY A 18 6.16 -5.46 -21.62
N GLY A 19 6.99 -6.45 -21.95
CA GLY A 19 7.55 -7.39 -20.98
C GLY A 19 8.45 -6.69 -19.94
N GLY A 20 9.26 -5.73 -20.39
CA GLY A 20 10.07 -4.88 -19.51
C GLY A 20 9.22 -4.06 -18.55
N MET A 21 8.17 -3.39 -19.04
CA MET A 21 7.26 -2.60 -18.21
C MET A 21 6.51 -3.47 -17.18
N TRP A 22 6.06 -4.67 -17.57
CA TRP A 22 5.43 -5.62 -16.64
C TRP A 22 6.43 -6.06 -15.56
N TYR A 23 7.65 -6.45 -15.93
CA TYR A 23 8.68 -6.86 -14.98
C TYR A 23 9.06 -5.76 -14.00
N LEU A 24 9.19 -4.52 -14.48
CA LEU A 24 9.50 -3.38 -13.64
C LEU A 24 8.39 -3.09 -12.62
N GLN A 25 7.13 -3.15 -13.04
CA GLN A 25 6.00 -2.89 -12.16
C GLN A 25 5.77 -4.02 -11.14
N GLU A 26 6.02 -5.27 -11.53
CA GLU A 26 5.68 -6.43 -10.70
C GLU A 26 6.85 -6.88 -9.82
N TYR A 27 8.09 -6.83 -10.31
CA TYR A 27 9.23 -7.47 -9.64
C TYR A 27 10.37 -6.51 -9.32
N HIS A 28 10.91 -5.79 -10.32
CA HIS A 28 12.22 -5.15 -10.18
C HIS A 28 12.34 -4.19 -8.99
N PHE A 29 11.29 -3.41 -8.73
CA PHE A 29 11.31 -2.39 -7.70
C PHE A 29 10.81 -2.87 -6.34
N TYR A 30 10.17 -4.03 -6.27
CA TYR A 30 9.53 -4.49 -5.04
C TYR A 30 10.43 -5.45 -4.28
N ASP A 31 10.64 -5.14 -3.00
CA ASP A 31 11.37 -5.98 -2.07
C ASP A 31 10.45 -6.44 -0.93
N ARG A 32 10.69 -7.66 -0.44
CA ARG A 32 10.11 -8.11 0.84
C ARG A 32 10.87 -7.45 1.98
N LEU A 33 10.13 -6.92 2.95
CA LEU A 33 10.73 -6.37 4.16
C LEU A 33 10.98 -7.47 5.19
N ASP A 34 12.03 -7.28 5.99
CA ASP A 34 12.23 -8.07 7.21
C ASP A 34 11.04 -7.80 8.16
N PRO A 35 10.28 -8.83 8.59
CA PRO A 35 9.18 -8.67 9.53
C PRO A 35 9.56 -7.90 10.81
N SER A 36 10.80 -8.03 11.28
CA SER A 36 11.29 -7.35 12.49
C SER A 36 11.49 -5.84 12.30
N ALA A 37 11.66 -5.38 11.06
CA ALA A 37 11.77 -3.97 10.71
C ALA A 37 10.40 -3.30 10.55
N VAL A 38 9.32 -4.08 10.49
CA VAL A 38 7.96 -3.59 10.32
C VAL A 38 7.30 -3.50 11.69
N ALA A 39 7.16 -2.27 12.19
CA ALA A 39 6.48 -1.98 13.46
C ALA A 39 5.18 -1.21 13.18
N PRO A 40 4.02 -1.90 13.02
CA PRO A 40 2.74 -1.24 12.85
C PRO A 40 2.39 -0.40 14.08
N THR A 41 1.88 0.81 13.82
CA THR A 41 1.37 1.71 14.85
C THR A 41 -0.06 2.09 14.53
N VAL A 42 -0.75 2.68 15.50
CA VAL A 42 -2.01 3.41 15.29
C VAL A 42 -1.91 4.76 15.99
N MET A 43 -2.48 5.80 15.40
CA MET A 43 -2.56 7.10 16.04
C MET A 43 -3.65 7.08 17.11
N VAL A 44 -3.31 7.52 18.32
CA VAL A 44 -4.23 7.72 19.44
C VAL A 44 -3.87 9.07 20.06
N ASP A 45 -4.86 9.96 20.18
CA ASP A 45 -4.69 11.29 20.75
C ASP A 45 -3.50 12.08 20.16
N GLY A 46 -3.27 11.97 18.84
CA GLY A 46 -2.18 12.65 18.14
C GLY A 46 -0.80 12.02 18.29
N ALA A 47 -0.68 10.84 18.92
CA ALA A 47 0.58 10.13 19.07
C ALA A 47 0.55 8.70 18.48
N PRO A 48 1.62 8.23 17.82
CA PRO A 48 1.69 6.86 17.32
C PRO A 48 1.93 5.87 18.47
N LEU A 49 0.97 4.97 18.69
CA LEU A 49 1.06 3.87 19.64
C LEU A 49 1.44 2.57 18.91
N PRO A 50 2.50 1.85 19.33
CA PRO A 50 2.86 0.55 18.76
C PRO A 50 1.78 -0.51 18.97
N LEU A 51 1.58 -1.35 17.95
CA LEU A 51 0.68 -2.50 18.01
C LEU A 51 1.49 -3.78 18.21
N ALA A 52 1.05 -4.65 19.11
CA ALA A 52 1.57 -6.00 19.22
C ALA A 52 1.01 -6.83 18.05
N THR A 53 1.89 -7.32 17.18
CA THR A 53 1.50 -8.02 15.95
C THR A 53 2.19 -9.37 15.79
N THR A 54 1.55 -10.25 15.03
CA THR A 54 2.09 -11.56 14.64
C THR A 54 1.86 -11.80 13.15
N GLY A 55 2.66 -12.71 12.57
CA GLY A 55 2.53 -13.09 11.16
C GLY A 55 2.69 -11.91 10.20
N VAL A 56 3.65 -11.03 10.46
CA VAL A 56 3.89 -9.84 9.65
C VAL A 56 4.53 -10.26 8.32
N GLU A 57 3.87 -9.92 7.22
CA GLU A 57 4.49 -9.89 5.89
C GLU A 57 4.33 -8.50 5.31
N ALA A 58 5.38 -7.98 4.70
CA ALA A 58 5.35 -6.67 4.08
C ALA A 58 6.28 -6.57 2.88
N ILE A 59 5.95 -5.64 2.00
CA ILE A 59 6.73 -5.26 0.83
C ILE A 59 6.84 -3.75 0.76
N ASP A 60 7.88 -3.25 0.12
CA ASP A 60 8.03 -1.84 -0.25
C ASP A 60 8.80 -1.71 -1.56
N ALA A 61 8.90 -0.48 -2.06
CA ALA A 61 9.70 -0.16 -3.22
C ALA A 61 10.18 1.30 -3.17
N ASP A 62 11.49 1.52 -3.25
CA ASP A 62 12.09 2.87 -3.19
C ASP A 62 11.63 3.80 -4.32
N SER A 63 11.22 3.21 -5.44
CA SER A 63 10.65 3.89 -6.60
C SER A 63 9.37 4.71 -6.35
N SER A 64 8.60 4.42 -5.28
CA SER A 64 7.41 5.21 -4.93
C SER A 64 6.96 4.92 -3.49
N PRO A 65 6.66 5.96 -2.68
CA PRO A 65 6.19 5.77 -1.32
C PRO A 65 4.83 5.08 -1.23
N LEU A 66 4.05 5.00 -2.30
CA LEU A 66 2.74 4.36 -2.33
C LEU A 66 2.81 2.83 -2.49
N ARG A 67 4.00 2.25 -2.61
CA ARG A 67 4.20 0.82 -2.87
C ARG A 67 4.26 -0.04 -1.63
N TRP A 68 4.38 0.56 -0.45
CA TRP A 68 4.36 -0.19 0.81
C TRP A 68 3.04 -0.90 1.06
N ARG A 69 3.10 -2.20 1.34
CA ARG A 69 1.95 -3.02 1.75
C ARG A 69 2.35 -3.91 2.91
N ALA A 70 1.42 -4.18 3.81
CA ALA A 70 1.62 -5.13 4.87
C ALA A 70 0.33 -5.89 5.19
N CYS A 71 0.48 -7.09 5.71
CA CYS A 71 -0.59 -7.89 6.31
C CYS A 71 -0.04 -8.46 7.63
N PHE A 72 -0.89 -8.50 8.66
CA PHE A 72 -0.51 -8.98 9.99
C PHE A 72 -1.75 -9.30 10.81
N ARG A 73 -1.57 -9.92 11.98
CA ARG A 73 -2.64 -10.04 12.98
C ARG A 73 -2.29 -9.25 14.23
N LEU A 74 -3.27 -8.59 14.82
CA LEU A 74 -3.13 -7.98 16.14
C LEU A 74 -3.15 -9.08 17.20
N ALA A 75 -2.20 -9.03 18.13
CA ALA A 75 -2.17 -9.91 19.30
C ALA A 75 -3.15 -9.46 20.38
N GLU A 76 -3.46 -8.16 20.41
CA GLU A 76 -4.38 -7.52 21.34
C GLU A 76 -5.44 -6.71 20.58
N PRO A 77 -6.61 -6.43 21.16
CA PRO A 77 -7.60 -5.54 20.55
C PRO A 77 -7.01 -4.16 20.22
N LEU A 78 -7.57 -3.52 19.19
CA LEU A 78 -7.16 -2.17 18.81
C LEU A 78 -7.36 -1.21 20.01
N PRO A 79 -6.38 -0.35 20.32
CA PRO A 79 -6.49 0.64 21.38
C PRO A 79 -7.74 1.52 21.23
N ALA A 80 -8.39 1.83 22.36
CA ALA A 80 -9.45 2.82 22.39
C ALA A 80 -8.91 4.20 21.97
N GLY A 81 -9.72 4.99 21.27
CA GLY A 81 -9.29 6.30 20.76
C GLY A 81 -8.42 6.25 19.50
N ALA A 82 -8.26 5.08 18.88
CA ALA A 82 -7.63 4.95 17.57
C ALA A 82 -8.31 5.88 16.55
N GLU A 83 -7.51 6.73 15.92
CA GLU A 83 -7.98 7.75 14.97
C GLU A 83 -8.53 7.09 13.69
N PRO A 84 -9.84 7.20 13.40
CA PRO A 84 -10.40 6.64 12.19
C PRO A 84 -9.84 7.35 10.96
N PHE A 85 -9.58 6.59 9.90
CA PHE A 85 -9.10 7.15 8.63
C PHE A 85 -10.26 7.31 7.65
N ALA A 86 -10.48 8.54 7.18
CA ALA A 86 -11.53 8.84 6.21
C ALA A 86 -11.10 8.42 4.80
N GLN A 87 -12.05 7.90 4.01
CA GLN A 87 -11.85 7.56 2.59
C GLN A 87 -10.64 6.63 2.32
N PRO A 88 -10.60 5.44 2.96
CA PRO A 88 -9.54 4.47 2.68
C PRO A 88 -9.64 3.94 1.25
N THR A 89 -8.55 4.05 0.48
CA THR A 89 -8.45 3.63 -0.92
C THR A 89 -7.18 2.78 -1.12
N PRO A 90 -7.16 1.54 -0.60
CA PRO A 90 -6.02 0.65 -0.78
C PRO A 90 -5.79 0.35 -2.27
N LEU A 91 -4.55 0.47 -2.73
CA LEU A 91 -4.16 0.15 -4.10
C LEU A 91 -3.62 -1.28 -4.20
N ALA A 92 -3.65 -1.84 -5.42
CA ALA A 92 -3.15 -3.17 -5.71
C ALA A 92 -1.70 -3.37 -5.24
N ALA A 93 -1.39 -4.62 -4.90
CA ALA A 93 -0.04 -5.13 -4.68
C ALA A 93 0.40 -5.95 -5.92
N PRO A 94 1.69 -6.26 -6.05
CA PRO A 94 2.15 -7.27 -7.00
C PRO A 94 1.40 -8.60 -6.78
N SER A 95 1.03 -9.26 -7.87
CA SER A 95 0.40 -10.58 -7.91
C SER A 95 1.13 -11.67 -7.10
N TRP A 96 2.45 -11.57 -6.94
CA TRP A 96 3.20 -12.53 -6.11
C TRP A 96 3.07 -12.27 -4.61
N PHE A 97 2.59 -11.09 -4.19
CA PHE A 97 2.34 -10.74 -2.79
C PHE A 97 0.90 -11.12 -2.39
N GLY A 98 0.66 -12.43 -2.32
CA GLY A 98 -0.68 -12.99 -2.17
C GLY A 98 -1.39 -12.71 -0.83
N CYS A 99 -0.71 -12.09 0.15
CA CYS A 99 -1.36 -11.79 1.42
C CYS A 99 -2.25 -10.53 1.38
N PHE A 100 -2.11 -9.67 0.36
CA PHE A 100 -2.84 -8.40 0.27
C PHE A 100 -3.84 -8.41 -0.91
N ASP A 101 -5.05 -8.93 -0.67
CA ASP A 101 -6.14 -8.84 -1.64
C ASP A 101 -6.81 -7.47 -1.55
N TYR A 102 -6.36 -6.53 -2.39
CA TYR A 102 -6.89 -5.16 -2.40
C TYR A 102 -8.38 -5.12 -2.77
N ALA A 103 -8.85 -5.99 -3.67
CA ALA A 103 -10.23 -5.97 -4.14
C ALA A 103 -11.19 -6.46 -3.04
N GLN A 104 -10.80 -7.49 -2.30
CA GLN A 104 -11.51 -7.90 -1.09
C GLN A 104 -11.46 -6.80 -0.04
N LEU A 105 -10.28 -6.23 0.24
CA LEU A 105 -10.12 -5.20 1.27
C LEU A 105 -10.99 -3.97 0.98
N THR A 106 -11.08 -3.51 -0.27
CA THR A 106 -11.97 -2.42 -0.68
C THR A 106 -13.43 -2.74 -0.35
N ARG A 107 -13.94 -3.92 -0.72
CA ARG A 107 -15.32 -4.33 -0.40
C ARG A 107 -15.56 -4.45 1.11
N ASP A 108 -14.58 -4.95 1.84
CA ASP A 108 -14.67 -5.14 3.28
C ASP A 108 -14.67 -3.79 4.02
N LEU A 109 -13.96 -2.78 3.50
CA LEU A 109 -14.03 -1.40 3.98
C LEU A 109 -15.37 -0.73 3.65
N GLU A 110 -15.89 -0.90 2.43
CA GLU A 110 -17.19 -0.34 1.99
C GLU A 110 -18.37 -0.91 2.78
N SER A 111 -18.33 -2.21 3.09
CA SER A 111 -19.37 -2.90 3.86
C SER A 111 -19.25 -2.72 5.38
N GLY A 112 -18.11 -2.19 5.87
CA GLY A 112 -17.82 -2.08 7.29
C GLY A 112 -17.38 -3.39 7.97
N ALA A 113 -17.05 -4.43 7.18
CA ALA A 113 -16.42 -5.65 7.69
C ALA A 113 -15.00 -5.41 8.22
N ALA A 114 -14.33 -4.37 7.73
CA ALA A 114 -13.09 -3.82 8.27
C ALA A 114 -13.23 -2.31 8.48
N ALA A 115 -12.53 -1.76 9.47
CA ALA A 115 -12.45 -0.33 9.70
C ALA A 115 -11.01 0.17 9.48
N ALA A 116 -10.88 1.35 8.85
CA ALA A 116 -9.58 1.97 8.60
C ALA A 116 -9.22 2.99 9.68
N TYR A 117 -7.93 3.02 10.03
CA TYR A 117 -7.35 3.89 11.05
C TYR A 117 -6.04 4.48 10.56
N LEU A 118 -5.75 5.70 11.00
CA LEU A 118 -4.49 6.37 10.72
C LEU A 118 -3.38 5.66 11.51
N SER A 119 -2.37 5.15 10.81
CA SER A 119 -1.23 4.48 11.44
C SER A 119 -0.12 5.47 11.74
N ARG A 120 0.24 6.27 10.73
CA ARG A 120 1.15 7.42 10.86
C ARG A 120 0.81 8.47 9.80
N PRO A 121 0.65 9.74 10.18
CA PRO A 121 0.57 10.81 9.20
C PRO A 121 1.94 11.14 8.61
N GLU A 122 1.97 11.67 7.39
CA GLU A 122 3.14 12.29 6.77
C GLU A 122 4.43 11.45 6.87
N ILE A 123 4.31 10.13 6.66
CA ILE A 123 5.50 9.26 6.59
C ILE A 123 6.44 9.68 5.46
N ARG A 124 5.88 10.35 4.46
CA ARG A 124 6.49 11.16 3.41
C ARG A 124 5.53 12.33 3.15
N PRO A 125 6.00 13.43 2.52
CA PRO A 125 5.12 14.55 2.18
C PRO A 125 3.87 14.07 1.42
N ASP A 126 2.70 14.45 1.93
CA ASP A 126 1.38 14.12 1.38
C ASP A 126 1.07 12.61 1.33
N VAL A 127 1.76 11.79 2.13
CA VAL A 127 1.52 10.34 2.23
C VAL A 127 1.36 9.91 3.67
N ASP A 128 0.20 9.33 3.98
CA ASP A 128 -0.11 8.72 5.26
C ASP A 128 0.08 7.20 5.18
N ARG A 129 0.46 6.58 6.30
CA ARG A 129 0.30 5.14 6.51
C ARG A 129 -1.06 4.90 7.14
N VAL A 130 -1.81 3.99 6.53
CA VAL A 130 -3.15 3.59 6.94
C VAL A 130 -3.14 2.10 7.27
N ILE A 131 -3.93 1.70 8.27
CA ILE A 131 -4.21 0.30 8.55
C ILE A 131 -5.71 0.05 8.51
N ALA A 132 -6.12 -1.09 7.97
CA ALA A 132 -7.46 -1.63 8.13
C ALA A 132 -7.40 -2.76 9.17
N VAL A 133 -8.39 -2.80 10.07
CA VAL A 133 -8.48 -3.76 11.15
C VAL A 133 -9.83 -4.45 11.10
N TYR A 134 -9.82 -5.78 11.15
CA TYR A 134 -11.00 -6.62 11.19
C TYR A 134 -11.34 -7.00 12.64
N PRO A 135 -12.61 -7.33 12.93
CA PRO A 135 -13.03 -7.79 14.26
C PRO A 135 -12.30 -9.05 14.77
N ASP A 136 -11.80 -9.89 13.85
CA ASP A 136 -11.04 -11.11 14.16
C ASP A 136 -9.53 -10.87 14.35
N GLY A 137 -9.11 -9.60 14.36
CA GLY A 137 -7.72 -9.19 14.53
C GLY A 137 -6.87 -9.27 13.26
N ARG A 138 -7.41 -9.68 12.09
CA ARG A 138 -6.68 -9.48 10.82
C ARG A 138 -6.49 -7.99 10.57
N ALA A 139 -5.32 -7.62 10.08
CA ALA A 139 -5.03 -6.24 9.74
C ALA A 139 -4.16 -6.14 8.48
N PHE A 140 -4.37 -5.05 7.76
CA PHE A 140 -3.71 -4.77 6.49
C PHE A 140 -3.22 -3.33 6.52
N GLY A 141 -2.00 -3.08 6.04
CA GLY A 141 -1.40 -1.76 5.98
C GLY A 141 -1.12 -1.34 4.54
N TRP A 142 -1.34 -0.08 4.22
CA TRP A 142 -0.88 0.54 2.97
C TRP A 142 -0.47 1.99 3.21
N HIS A 143 0.23 2.56 2.23
CA HIS A 143 0.45 4.00 2.16
C HIS A 143 -0.55 4.62 1.18
N GLN A 144 -1.12 5.77 1.56
CA GLN A 144 -2.12 6.48 0.76
C GLN A 144 -1.78 7.96 0.70
N MET A 145 -2.01 8.58 -0.46
CA MET A 145 -1.92 10.03 -0.56
C MET A 145 -2.97 10.68 0.32
N ASN A 146 -2.60 11.75 1.00
CA ASN A 146 -3.52 12.63 1.70
C ASN A 146 -3.59 13.97 0.96
N ASP A 147 -4.76 14.60 0.96
CA ASP A 147 -4.99 15.89 0.29
C ASP A 147 -4.92 17.03 1.33
N LYS A 148 -3.78 17.12 2.04
CA LYS A 148 -3.56 18.18 3.05
C LYS A 148 -2.96 19.45 2.46
N THR A 149 -2.52 19.40 1.20
CA THR A 149 -2.01 20.57 0.49
C THR A 149 -3.16 21.19 -0.33
N PRO A 150 -3.68 22.38 0.03
CA PRO A 150 -4.62 23.09 -0.83
C PRO A 150 -3.99 23.29 -2.20
N GLU A 151 -4.80 23.33 -3.27
CA GLU A 151 -4.33 23.60 -4.63
C GLU A 151 -3.21 24.65 -4.62
N ARG A 152 -2.04 24.29 -5.16
CA ARG A 152 -0.90 25.20 -5.28
C ARG A 152 -1.28 26.29 -6.29
N GLY A 153 -1.97 27.30 -5.79
CA GLY A 153 -2.73 28.20 -6.64
C GLY A 153 -3.19 29.50 -5.98
N VAL A 154 -2.60 29.94 -4.86
CA VAL A 154 -2.57 31.37 -4.47
C VAL A 154 -1.31 31.60 -3.64
N MET A 155 -0.20 31.91 -4.32
CA MET A 155 0.82 32.76 -3.70
C MET A 155 0.38 34.17 -4.06
N ASP A 156 -0.32 34.84 -3.15
CA ASP A 156 -0.46 36.30 -3.20
C ASP A 156 0.92 36.96 -3.01
#